data_AF-A0A534TWQ6-F1
#
_entry.id   AF-A0A534TWQ6-F1
#
_cell.length_a   1.000
_cell.length_b   1.000
_cell.length_c   1.000
_cell.angle_alpha   90.00
_cell.angle_beta   90.00
_cell.angle_gamma   90.00
#
_symmetry.space_group_name_H-M   'P 1'
#
loop_
_entity.id
_entity.type
_entity.pdbx_description
1 polymer ?
#
loop_
_entity_poly.entity_id
_entity_poly.type
_entity_poly.pdbx_seq_one_letter_code
_entity_poly.pdbx_strand_id
1 'polypeptide(L)' 'MPKIELPLPELGVIAATRGMLGAGIGLLAAGHMSERTRNMAGRTLFAIGALSTIPLVVDVLSRRR' A
#
# COMPACT_ATOMS: atom_id res chain seq x y z
N MET A 1 -5.92 -25.43 6.05
CA MET A 1 -5.64 -23.99 5.87
C MET A 1 -4.78 -23.54 7.04
N PRO A 2 -3.52 -23.10 6.84
CA PRO A 2 -2.73 -22.55 7.93
C PRO A 2 -3.36 -21.23 8.40
N LYS A 3 -3.64 -21.11 9.70
CA LYS A 3 -4.07 -19.85 10.34
C LYS A 3 -2.84 -19.20 10.94
N ILE A 4 -2.56 -17.97 10.54
CA ILE A 4 -1.48 -17.15 11.10
C ILE A 4 -2.15 -16.06 11.92
N GLU A 5 -2.04 -16.17 13.25
CA GLU A 5 -2.55 -15.18 14.18
C GLU A 5 -1.43 -14.17 14.43
N LEU A 6 -1.54 -12.99 13.83
CA LEU A 6 -0.60 -11.89 14.05
C LEU A 6 -1.26 -10.81 14.92
N PRO A 7 -0.62 -10.39 16.02
CA PRO A 7 -1.09 -9.27 16.81
C PRO A 7 -1.09 -7.98 15.97
N LEU A 8 -2.10 -7.13 16.19
CA LEU A 8 -2.31 -5.90 15.43
C LEU A 8 -1.07 -4.97 15.33
N PRO A 9 -0.24 -4.81 16.37
CA PRO A 9 0.98 -4.02 16.27
C PRO A 9 2.00 -4.57 15.25
N GLU A 10 2.18 -5.90 15.20
CA GLU A 10 3.08 -6.53 14.22
C GLU A 10 2.55 -6.36 12.80
N LEU A 11 1.23 -6.52 12.59
CA LEU A 11 0.59 -6.22 11.32
C LEU A 11 0.82 -4.77 10.89
N GLY A 12 0.76 -3.82 11.84
CA GLY A 12 1.05 -2.42 11.60
C GLY A 12 2.49 -2.17 11.12
N VAL A 13 3.48 -2.76 11.79
CA VAL A 13 4.91 -2.64 11.41
C VAL A 13 5.19 -3.25 10.04
N ILE A 14 4.60 -4.42 9.77
CA ILE A 14 4.70 -5.11 8.49
C ILE A 14 4.05 -4.29 7.37
N ALA A 15 2.86 -3.72 7.60
CA ALA A 15 2.18 -2.88 6.63
C ALA A 15 2.97 -1.58 6.37
N ALA A 16 3.51 -0.96 7.42
CA ALA A 16 4.30 0.26 7.32
C ALA A 16 5.56 0.07 6.48
N THR A 17 6.33 -1.00 6.72
CA THR A 17 7.55 -1.31 5.96
C THR A 17 7.26 -1.56 4.48
N ARG A 18 6.18 -2.29 4.18
CA ARG A 18 5.73 -2.55 2.80
C ARG A 18 5.27 -1.26 2.10
N GLY A 19 4.54 -0.40 2.82
CA GLY A 19 4.10 0.90 2.33
C GLY A 19 5.27 1.83 2.03
N MET A 20 6.24 1.93 2.93
CA MET A 20 7.46 2.74 2.73
C MET A 20 8.27 2.27 1.53
N LEU A 21 8.42 0.95 1.34
CA LEU A 21 9.15 0.38 0.21
C LEU A 21 8.45 0.69 -1.12
N GLY A 22 7.12 0.54 -1.18
CA GLY A 22 6.33 0.92 -2.35
C GLY A 22 6.40 2.42 -2.66
N ALA A 23 6.34 3.27 -1.63
CA ALA A 23 6.48 4.72 -1.77
C ALA A 23 7.88 5.12 -2.32
N GLY A 24 8.94 4.51 -1.80
CA GLY A 24 10.31 4.73 -2.28
C GLY A 24 10.48 4.33 -3.75
N ILE A 25 9.98 3.15 -4.15
CA ILE A 25 10.01 2.70 -5.55
C ILE A 25 9.21 3.66 -6.44
N GLY A 26 8.02 4.08 -6.00
CA GLY A 26 7.21 5.05 -6.73
C GLY A 26 7.91 6.39 -6.92
N LEU A 27 8.63 6.86 -5.90
CA LEU A 27 9.40 8.11 -5.95
C LEU A 27 10.58 8.02 -6.94
N LEU A 28 11.31 6.89 -6.95
CA LEU A 28 12.39 6.63 -7.90
C LEU A 28 11.88 6.53 -9.34
N ALA A 29 10.77 5.82 -9.55
CA ALA A 29 10.15 5.66 -10.86
C ALA A 29 9.59 7.00 -11.41
N ALA A 30 9.08 7.87 -10.54
CA ALA A 30 8.53 9.16 -10.93
C ALA A 30 9.56 10.11 -11.57
N GLY A 31 10.85 9.96 -11.23
CA GLY A 31 11.94 10.74 -11.83
C GLY A 31 12.32 10.32 -13.25
N HIS A 32 11.92 9.12 -13.69
CA HIS A 32 12.23 8.58 -15.02
C HIS A 32 11.09 8.71 -16.04
N MET A 33 9.96 9.30 -15.65
CA MET A 33 8.77 9.42 -16.50
C MET A 33 8.56 10.85 -17.01
N SER A 34 8.23 11.00 -18.30
CA SER A 34 7.73 12.27 -18.85
C SER A 34 6.44 12.71 -18.14
N GLU A 35 6.16 14.02 -18.06
CA GLU A 35 5.05 14.55 -17.26
C GLU A 35 3.69 13.89 -17.57
N ARG A 36 3.42 13.61 -18.86
CA ARG A 36 2.19 12.95 -19.29
C ARG A 36 2.09 11.51 -18.77
N THR A 37 3.18 10.75 -18.84
CA THR A 37 3.24 9.36 -18.37
C THR A 37 3.21 9.28 -16.84
N ARG A 38 3.92 10.19 -16.16
CA ARG A 38 3.94 10.29 -14.69
C ARG A 38 2.54 10.50 -14.11
N ASN A 39 1.76 11.39 -14.72
CA ASN A 39 0.42 11.72 -14.22
C ASN A 39 -0.58 10.57 -14.44
N MET A 40 -0.47 9.86 -15.56
CA MET A 40 -1.32 8.71 -15.86
C MET A 40 -0.93 7.50 -14.99
N ALA A 41 0.35 7.11 -14.99
CA ALA A 41 0.86 5.98 -14.22
C ALA A 41 0.70 6.20 -12.71
N GLY A 42 0.94 7.42 -12.22
CA GLY A 42 0.74 7.77 -10.82
C GLY A 42 -0.71 7.60 -10.37
N ARG A 43 -1.68 8.00 -11.19
CA ARG A 43 -3.11 7.80 -10.91
C ARG A 43 -3.50 6.32 -10.94
N THR A 44 -2.99 5.54 -11.91
CA THR A 44 -3.31 4.10 -11.99
C THR A 44 -2.71 3.34 -10.81
N LEU A 45 -1.44 3.61 -10.47
CA LEU A 45 -0.77 2.98 -9.34
C LEU A 45 -1.40 3.38 -8.00
N PHE A 46 -1.80 4.65 -7.85
CA PHE A 46 -2.53 5.11 -6.67
C PHE A 46 -3.89 4.41 -6.55
N ALA A 47 -4.65 4.31 -7.65
CA ALA A 47 -5.94 3.63 -7.64
C ALA A 47 -5.79 2.14 -7.28
N ILE A 48 -4.81 1.45 -7.84
CA ILE A 48 -4.52 0.05 -7.53
C ILE A 48 -4.10 -0.10 -6.07
N GLY A 49 -3.18 0.75 -5.59
CA GLY A 49 -2.72 0.74 -4.20
C GLY A 49 -3.85 1.03 -3.20
N ALA A 50 -4.72 1.98 -3.51
CA ALA A 50 -5.91 2.30 -2.73
C ALA A 50 -6.89 1.12 -2.70
N LEU A 51 -7.20 0.52 -3.85
CA LEU A 51 -8.10 -0.63 -3.94
C LEU A 51 -7.58 -1.88 -3.24
N SER A 52 -6.27 -2.05 -3.13
CA SER A 52 -5.66 -3.21 -2.47
C SER A 52 -5.37 -2.98 -0.98
N THR A 53 -5.12 -1.74 -0.55
CA THR A 53 -4.72 -1.42 0.83
C THR A 53 -5.88 -0.91 1.68
N ILE A 54 -6.77 -0.08 1.14
CA ILE A 54 -7.91 0.48 1.89
C ILE A 54 -8.81 -0.62 2.46
N PRO A 55 -9.24 -1.65 1.70
CA PRO A 55 -10.08 -2.69 2.28
C PRO A 55 -9.36 -3.47 3.38
N LEU A 56 -8.05 -3.69 3.23
CA LEU A 56 -7.23 -4.39 4.22
C LEU A 56 -7.15 -3.60 5.54
N VAL A 57 -6.94 -2.29 5.43
CA VAL A 57 -6.90 -1.37 6.58
C VAL A 57 -8.29 -1.25 7.23
N VAL A 58 -9.36 -1.15 6.43
CA VAL A 58 -10.75 -1.10 6.92
C VAL A 58 -11.13 -2.41 7.62
N ASP A 59 -10.76 -3.56 7.08
CA ASP A 59 -11.03 -4.87 7.68
C ASP A 59 -10.28 -5.03 9.02
N VAL A 60 -9.01 -4.64 9.06
CA VAL A 60 -8.19 -4.64 10.29
C VAL A 60 -8.76 -3.69 11.35
N LEU A 61 -9.19 -2.48 10.97
CA LEU A 61 -9.81 -1.53 11.91
C LEU A 61 -11.25 -1.91 12.29
N SER A 62 -12.02 -2.57 11.43
CA SER A 62 -13.42 -2.93 11.70
C SER A 62 -13.53 -4.15 12.61
N ARG A 63 -12.58 -5.10 12.56
CA ARG A 63 -12.44 -6.19 13.54
C ARG A 63 -12.10 -5.71 14.96
N ARG A 64 -11.89 -4.41 15.14
CA ARG A 64 -11.57 -3.76 16.42
C ARG A 64 -12.81 -3.30 17.20
N ARG A 65 -14.03 -3.54 16.70
CA ARG A 65 -15.30 -3.31 17.42
C ARG A 65 -15.93 -4.62 17.86
#